data_AF-A0AAE4EEX5-F1
#
_entry.id   AF-A0AAE4EEX5-F1
#
_cell.length_a   1.000
_cell.length_b   1.000
_cell.length_c   1.000
_cell.angle_alpha   90.00
_cell.angle_beta   90.00
_cell.angle_gamma   90.00
#
_symmetry.space_group_name_H-M   'P 1'
#
loop_
_entity.id
_entity.type
_entity.pdbx_description
1 polymer ?
#
loop_
_entity_poly.entity_id
_entity_poly.type
_entity_poly.pdbx_seq_one_letter_code
_entity_poly.pdbx_strand_id
1 'polypeptide(L)'
;MIYRYRFISEHRATYGVRRLCQVLGMRRQGFHEWVAAEAGRVRRAEAEADLVRVITSIHAEHRRAYGVPRITAELHRRGHRVNHKRVERLMREHGPGRDHPPQTPHHHHPSRCRPGHAGR
;
A
#
# COMPACT_ATOMS: atom_id res chain seq x y z
N MET A 1 -21.51 10.65 0.13
CA MET A 1 -21.92 10.82 -1.29
C MET A 1 -21.32 9.78 -2.25
N ILE A 2 -20.76 8.66 -1.75
CA ILE A 2 -20.18 7.55 -2.54
C ILE A 2 -21.18 6.43 -2.82
N TYR A 3 -22.18 6.25 -1.93
CA TYR A 3 -23.19 5.20 -2.03
C TYR A 3 -24.00 5.22 -3.33
N ARG A 4 -24.35 6.41 -3.84
CA ARG A 4 -25.15 6.50 -5.08
C ARG A 4 -24.36 6.10 -6.33
N TYR A 5 -23.10 6.51 -6.44
CA TYR A 5 -22.25 6.08 -7.57
C TYR A 5 -21.90 4.59 -7.49
N ARG A 6 -21.69 4.06 -6.29
CA ARG A 6 -21.50 2.63 -6.06
C ARG A 6 -22.73 1.82 -6.49
N PHE A 7 -23.93 2.26 -6.10
CA PHE A 7 -25.18 1.63 -6.53
C PHE A 7 -25.33 1.61 -8.06
N ILE A 8 -25.02 2.74 -8.72
CA ILE A 8 -25.02 2.80 -10.19
C ILE A 8 -24.01 1.79 -10.76
N SER A 9 -22.82 1.69 -10.19
CA SER A 9 -21.80 0.73 -10.64
C SER A 9 -22.28 -0.72 -10.53
N GLU A 10 -22.88 -1.10 -9.40
CA GLU A 10 -23.37 -2.46 -9.14
C GLU A 10 -24.52 -2.87 -10.08
N HIS A 11 -25.40 -1.92 -10.43
CA HIS A 11 -26.63 -2.21 -11.18
C HIS A 11 -26.59 -1.78 -12.66
N ARG A 12 -25.46 -1.21 -13.14
CA ARG A 12 -25.33 -0.68 -14.50
C ARG A 12 -25.55 -1.72 -15.60
N ALA A 13 -25.20 -2.98 -15.33
CA ALA A 13 -25.33 -4.07 -16.30
C ALA A 13 -26.80 -4.42 -16.57
N THR A 14 -27.65 -4.30 -15.54
CA THR A 14 -29.07 -4.66 -15.62
C THR A 14 -29.93 -3.51 -16.14
N TYR A 15 -29.70 -2.27 -15.68
CA TYR A 15 -30.62 -1.15 -15.96
C TYR A 15 -30.03 -0.05 -16.85
N GLY A 16 -28.72 -0.05 -17.08
CA GLY A 16 -28.02 0.98 -17.84
C GLY A 16 -27.75 2.26 -17.03
N VAL A 17 -26.54 2.80 -17.17
CA VAL A 17 -26.07 3.99 -16.42
C VAL A 17 -27.00 5.20 -16.63
N ARG A 18 -27.47 5.44 -17.86
CA ARG A 18 -28.33 6.58 -18.18
C ARG A 18 -29.63 6.57 -17.38
N ARG A 19 -30.29 5.42 -17.27
CA ARG A 19 -31.56 5.27 -16.54
C ARG A 19 -31.34 5.45 -15.04
N LEU A 20 -30.31 4.82 -14.49
CA LEU A 20 -29.98 4.93 -13.06
C LEU A 20 -29.62 6.35 -12.65
N CYS A 21 -28.82 7.07 -13.47
CA CYS A 21 -28.52 8.48 -13.23
C CYS A 21 -29.79 9.35 -13.24
N GLN A 22 -30.73 9.10 -14.14
CA GLN A 22 -31.98 9.85 -14.23
C GLN A 22 -32.86 9.63 -12.99
N VAL A 23 -33.04 8.39 -12.56
CA VAL A 23 -33.85 8.05 -11.36
C VAL A 23 -33.24 8.62 -10.09
N LEU A 24 -31.91 8.63 -9.98
CA LEU A 24 -31.20 9.11 -8.80
C LEU A 24 -30.93 10.62 -8.80
N GLY A 25 -31.36 11.35 -9.84
CA GLY A 25 -31.12 12.80 -9.96
C GLY A 25 -29.65 13.17 -10.12
N MET A 26 -28.87 12.31 -10.78
CA MET A 26 -27.41 12.43 -10.89
C MET A 26 -26.94 12.76 -12.30
N ARG A 27 -25.82 13.49 -12.38
CA ARG A 27 -25.17 13.78 -13.65
C ARG A 27 -24.39 12.55 -14.13
N ARG A 28 -24.61 12.13 -15.37
CA ARG A 28 -23.90 11.00 -16.01
C ARG A 28 -22.38 11.22 -16.03
N GLN A 29 -21.95 12.45 -16.29
CA GLN A 29 -20.55 12.85 -16.27
C GLN A 29 -19.89 12.55 -14.91
N GLY A 30 -20.59 12.84 -13.81
CA GLY A 30 -20.09 12.57 -12.46
C GLY A 30 -19.87 11.09 -12.17
N PHE A 31 -20.60 10.18 -12.83
CA PHE A 31 -20.35 8.74 -12.71
C PHE A 31 -19.02 8.35 -13.34
N HIS A 32 -18.72 8.84 -14.55
CA HIS A 32 -17.46 8.54 -15.22
C HIS A 32 -16.26 9.17 -14.50
N GLU A 33 -16.41 10.40 -13.97
CA GLU A 33 -15.40 11.03 -13.11
C GLU A 33 -15.17 10.23 -11.83
N TRP A 34 -16.24 9.71 -11.22
CA TRP A 34 -16.13 8.83 -10.06
C TRP A 34 -15.41 7.52 -10.39
N VAL A 35 -15.70 6.88 -11.53
CA VAL A 35 -15.01 5.67 -11.98
C VAL A 35 -13.52 5.95 -12.23
N ALA A 36 -13.18 7.05 -12.90
CA ALA A 36 -11.80 7.43 -13.14
C ALA A 36 -11.04 7.73 -11.83
N ALA A 37 -11.69 8.41 -10.89
CA ALA A 37 -11.14 8.67 -9.57
C ALA A 37 -10.99 7.40 -8.73
N GLU A 38 -11.88 6.41 -8.90
CA GLU A 38 -11.82 5.12 -8.20
C GLU A 38 -10.56 4.34 -8.58
N ALA A 39 -10.22 4.26 -9.86
CA ALA A 39 -8.97 3.62 -10.29
C ALA A 39 -7.74 4.29 -9.66
N GLY A 40 -7.74 5.63 -9.55
CA GLY A 40 -6.70 6.38 -8.85
C GLY A 40 -6.71 6.19 -7.32
N ARG A 41 -7.85 5.87 -6.71
CA ARG A 41 -7.94 5.51 -5.29
C ARG A 41 -7.35 4.12 -5.04
N VAL A 42 -7.71 3.13 -5.86
CA VAL A 42 -7.21 1.75 -5.75
C VAL A 42 -5.69 1.71 -5.86
N ARG A 43 -5.12 2.34 -6.91
CA ARG A 43 -3.65 2.41 -7.08
C ARG A 43 -2.93 3.05 -5.90
N ARG A 44 -3.51 4.10 -5.31
CA ARG A 44 -2.95 4.76 -4.12
C ARG A 44 -3.02 3.86 -2.89
N ALA A 45 -4.11 3.11 -2.74
CA ALA A 45 -4.27 2.15 -1.65
C ALA A 45 -3.29 0.98 -1.78
N GLU A 46 -3.06 0.47 -2.99
CA GLU A 46 -2.06 -0.57 -3.28
C GLU A 46 -0.65 -0.09 -2.95
N ALA A 47 -0.25 1.09 -3.46
CA ALA A 47 1.06 1.66 -3.16
C ALA A 47 1.25 1.95 -1.65
N GLU A 48 0.18 2.26 -0.94
CA GLU A 48 0.19 2.42 0.51
C GLU A 48 0.35 1.06 1.22
N ALA A 49 -0.39 0.04 0.80
CA ALA A 49 -0.27 -1.31 1.32
C ALA A 49 1.15 -1.86 1.12
N ASP A 50 1.75 -1.63 -0.05
CA ASP A 50 3.13 -2.01 -0.34
C ASP A 50 4.12 -1.34 0.62
N LEU A 51 3.95 -0.03 0.87
CA LEU A 51 4.77 0.71 1.82
C LEU A 51 4.60 0.21 3.25
N VAL A 52 3.38 -0.13 3.66
CA VAL A 52 3.09 -0.73 4.97
C VAL A 52 3.82 -2.07 5.11
N ARG A 53 3.82 -2.92 4.07
CA ARG A 53 4.57 -4.20 4.10
C ARG A 53 6.06 -3.98 4.36
N VAL A 54 6.68 -3.02 3.67
CA VAL A 54 8.11 -2.70 3.85
C VAL A 54 8.38 -2.18 5.27
N ILE A 55 7.55 -1.27 5.77
CA ILE A 55 7.65 -0.74 7.15
C ILE A 55 7.58 -1.87 8.18
N THR A 56 6.60 -2.77 8.04
CA THR A 56 6.39 -3.89 8.95
C THR A 56 7.55 -4.89 8.91
N SER A 57 8.10 -5.17 7.72
CA SER A 57 9.30 -6.01 7.56
C SER A 57 10.49 -5.43 8.33
N ILE A 58 10.82 -4.15 8.09
CA ILE A 58 11.93 -3.46 8.77
C ILE A 58 11.70 -3.48 10.30
N HIS A 59 10.48 -3.19 10.73
CA HIS A 59 10.15 -3.15 12.15
C HIS A 59 10.29 -4.55 12.79
N ALA A 60 9.90 -5.61 12.10
CA ALA A 60 10.08 -6.99 12.56
C ALA A 60 11.55 -7.46 12.55
N GLU A 61 12.30 -7.16 11.49
CA GLU A 61 13.74 -7.45 11.36
C GLU A 61 14.54 -6.90 12.56
N HIS A 62 14.17 -5.71 13.04
CA HIS A 62 14.80 -5.05 14.19
C HIS A 62 14.11 -5.34 15.52
N ARG A 63 13.38 -6.46 15.64
CA ARG A 63 12.66 -6.88 16.86
C ARG A 63 11.79 -5.78 17.46
N ARG A 64 11.16 -4.98 16.62
CA ARG A 64 10.29 -3.85 16.99
C ARG A 64 10.99 -2.74 17.79
N ALA A 65 12.32 -2.74 17.86
CA ALA A 65 13.08 -1.72 18.58
C ALA A 65 13.15 -0.39 17.82
N TYR A 66 12.85 -0.38 16.52
CA TYR A 66 12.97 0.80 15.67
C TYR A 66 11.67 1.59 15.66
N GLY A 67 11.72 2.83 16.17
CA GLY A 67 10.66 3.82 16.01
C GLY A 67 10.69 4.52 14.64
N VAL A 68 9.73 5.42 14.44
CA VAL A 68 9.52 6.20 13.19
C VAL A 68 10.81 6.79 12.59
N PRO A 69 11.72 7.43 13.36
CA PRO A 69 12.91 8.04 12.78
C PRO A 69 13.86 7.01 12.15
N ARG A 70 14.06 5.86 12.82
CA ARG A 70 14.97 4.80 12.34
C ARG A 70 14.39 4.05 11.15
N ILE A 71 13.08 3.81 11.16
CA ILE A 71 12.38 3.22 10.01
C ILE A 71 12.42 4.16 8.81
N THR A 72 12.20 5.46 9.01
CA THR A 72 12.28 6.44 7.91
C THR A 72 13.68 6.47 7.30
N ALA A 73 14.73 6.46 8.11
CA ALA A 73 16.10 6.38 7.64
C ALA A 73 16.37 5.09 6.85
N GLU A 74 15.89 3.94 7.34
CA GLU A 74 16.03 2.66 6.64
C GLU A 74 15.28 2.63 5.31
N LEU A 75 14.06 3.17 5.27
CA LEU A 75 13.30 3.31 4.02
C LEU A 75 14.05 4.14 2.99
N HIS A 76 14.67 5.25 3.41
CA HIS A 76 15.49 6.07 2.52
C HIS A 76 16.72 5.32 2.02
N ARG A 77 17.37 4.51 2.87
CA ARG A 77 18.48 3.62 2.47
C ARG A 77 18.06 2.58 1.45
N ARG A 78 16.84 2.06 1.55
CA ARG A 78 16.23 1.11 0.59
C ARG A 78 15.65 1.80 -0.66
N GLY A 79 15.82 3.12 -0.81
CA GLY A 79 15.39 3.87 -1.99
C GLY A 79 13.96 4.44 -1.92
N HIS A 80 13.23 4.23 -0.81
CA HIS A 80 11.89 4.78 -0.63
C HIS A 80 11.96 6.19 -0.03
N ARG A 81 11.80 7.22 -0.86
CA ARG A 81 11.71 8.63 -0.40
C ARG A 81 10.33 8.93 0.17
N VAL A 82 10.14 8.69 1.46
CA VAL A 82 8.87 8.93 2.17
C VAL A 82 9.03 9.91 3.32
N ASN A 83 8.00 10.73 3.55
CA ASN A 83 7.97 11.68 4.66
C ASN A 83 7.75 10.94 6.00
N HIS A 84 8.48 11.31 7.04
CA HIS A 84 8.34 10.75 8.39
C HIS A 84 6.90 10.82 8.92
N LYS A 85 6.12 11.87 8.60
CA LYS A 85 4.69 11.98 8.97
C LYS A 85 3.84 10.87 8.34
N ARG A 86 4.18 10.45 7.12
CA ARG A 86 3.51 9.34 6.43
C ARG A 86 3.86 8.02 7.11
N VAL A 87 5.13 7.82 7.45
CA VAL A 87 5.59 6.64 8.18
C VAL A 87 4.93 6.54 9.55
N GLU A 88 4.88 7.64 10.30
CA GLU A 88 4.18 7.73 11.59
C GLU A 88 2.71 7.35 11.48
N ARG A 89 1.99 7.94 10.52
CA ARG A 89 0.58 7.61 10.27
C ARG A 89 0.41 6.12 10.00
N LEU A 90 1.20 5.56 9.09
CA LEU A 90 1.10 4.15 8.69
C LEU A 90 1.45 3.20 9.84
N MET A 91 2.48 3.51 10.63
CA MET A 91 2.82 2.73 11.81
C MET A 91 1.73 2.78 12.88
N ARG A 92 1.03 3.91 13.03
CA ARG A 92 -0.09 4.06 13.97
C ARG A 92 -1.34 3.30 13.50
N GLU A 93 -1.64 3.36 12.21
CA GLU A 93 -2.83 2.73 11.61
C GLU A 93 -2.66 1.20 11.45
N HIS A 94 -1.43 0.73 11.18
CA HIS A 94 -1.09 -0.67 10.92
C HIS A 94 -0.14 -1.28 11.97
N GLY A 95 -0.08 -0.69 13.17
CA GLY A 95 0.74 -1.18 14.27
C GLY A 95 0.42 -2.63 14.66
N PRO A 96 1.34 -3.30 15.39
CA PRO A 96 1.30 -4.74 15.63
C PRO A 96 0.00 -5.15 16.34
N GLY A 97 -0.91 -5.77 15.59
CA GLY A 97 -2.21 -6.21 16.09
C GLY A 97 -3.36 -6.11 15.09
N ARG A 98 -3.16 -5.54 13.90
CA ARG A 98 -4.18 -5.50 12.84
C ARG A 98 -3.65 -6.13 11.55
N ASP A 99 -3.71 -7.45 11.53
CA ASP A 99 -3.89 -8.29 10.34
C ASP A 99 -3.05 -7.95 9.10
N HIS A 100 -1.77 -8.30 9.12
CA HIS A 100 -1.06 -8.63 7.89
C HIS A 100 -0.21 -9.89 8.10
N PRO A 101 -0.37 -10.95 7.27
CA PRO A 101 0.45 -12.15 7.39
C PRO A 101 1.93 -11.80 7.15
N PRO A 102 2.85 -12.37 7.93
CA PRO A 102 4.28 -12.13 7.74
C PRO A 102 4.69 -12.70 6.38
N GLN A 103 5.03 -11.82 5.44
CA GLN A 103 5.70 -12.19 4.20
C GLN A 103 7.19 -12.04 4.44
N THR A 104 7.84 -13.11 4.90
CA THR A 104 9.29 -13.18 5.01
C THR A 104 9.88 -13.16 3.60
N PRO A 105 10.65 -12.14 3.17
CA PRO A 105 11.49 -12.28 2.00
C PRO A 105 12.74 -13.02 2.46
N HIS A 106 12.87 -14.30 2.08
CA HIS A 106 14.13 -15.02 2.22
C HIS A 106 15.19 -14.38 1.30
N HIS A 107 15.87 -13.33 1.77
CA HIS A 107 17.09 -12.87 1.14
C HIS A 107 18.21 -13.86 1.50
N HIS A 108 18.40 -14.85 0.63
CA HIS A 108 19.58 -15.72 0.66
C HIS A 108 20.81 -14.85 0.34
N HIS A 109 21.62 -14.55 1.35
CA HIS A 109 22.95 -13.97 1.14
C HIS A 109 23.88 -15.14 0.80
N PRO A 110 24.46 -15.24 -0.41
CA PRO A 110 25.52 -16.21 -0.63
C PRO A 110 26.73 -15.72 0.14
N SER A 111 27.09 -16.44 1.20
CA SER A 111 28.36 -16.30 1.89
C SER A 111 29.48 -16.43 0.87
N ARG A 112 30.21 -15.34 0.61
CA ARG A 112 31.49 -15.43 -0.09
C ARG A 112 32.48 -16.15 0.82
N CYS A 113 32.65 -17.44 0.59
CA CYS A 113 33.79 -18.21 1.05
C CYS A 113 35.09 -17.54 0.54
N ARG A 114 36.01 -17.28 1.46
CA ARG A 114 37.41 -16.90 1.15
C ARG A 114 38.10 -18.06 0.42
N PRO A 115 38.80 -17.86 -0.70
CA PRO A 115 39.84 -18.78 -1.10
C PRO A 115 41.12 -18.44 -0.32
N GLY A 116 41.65 -19.43 0.39
CA GLY A 116 43.01 -19.41 0.89
C GLY A 116 44.01 -19.52 -0.27
N HIS A 117 45.14 -18.83 -0.13
CA HIS A 117 46.31 -19.07 -0.96
C HIS A 117 47.44 -19.54 -0.04
N ALA A 118 47.69 -20.84 -0.07
CA ALA A 118 48.94 -21.45 0.34
C ALA A 118 49.94 -21.30 -0.80
N GLY A 119 51.20 -20.97 -0.49
CA GLY A 119 52.27 -20.99 -1.48
C GLY A 119 53.51 -20.22 -1.04
N ARG A 120 54.40 -20.88 -0.30
CA ARG A 120 55.84 -20.70 -0.44
C ARG A 120 56.52 -22.03 -0.19
#